data_AF-A0A4S2TP89-F1
#
_entry.id   AF-A0A4S2TP89-F1
#
_cell.length_a   1.000
_cell.length_b   1.000
_cell.length_c   1.000
_cell.angle_alpha   90.00
_cell.angle_beta   90.00
_cell.angle_gamma   90.00
#
_symmetry.space_group_name_H-M   'P 1'
#
loop_
_entity.id
_entity.type
_entity.pdbx_description
1 polymer ?
#
loop_
_entity_poly.entity_id
_entity_poly.type
_entity_poly.pdbx_seq_one_letter_code
_entity_poly.pdbx_strand_id
1 'polypeptide(L)'
;MLARVRSTVGRAATVAGALVLTGGLGNDVFTIPGAAAAIAAAGVGLATNPKVLRAPESVRWTAISLYAAPHAGCAALLVGERLAPEGHVSVLVQAAVVALWTGATWMLRPGLTACEFADEALAQELAEAAKAAEAEAAAVVVVAPTYDSEAARWWGEKFAVEGGIAPGTVLLDHQQVSEQCVALIIGTQQRGQAVPDISKPRLSAALDLPEEQIDIGPVPGRGAGVRLLVLGQRPVAETETEPVDSDAEMWAEIAETAMPGVELVESNTYEMPKELT
;
A
#
# COMPACT_ATOMS: atom_id res chain seq x y z
N MET A 1 16.69 26.10 6.91
CA MET A 1 16.55 27.35 7.71
C MET A 1 16.35 27.05 9.20
N LEU A 2 15.42 26.17 9.58
CA LEU A 2 15.12 25.80 10.97
C LEU A 2 16.31 25.24 11.77
N ALA A 3 17.18 24.42 11.16
CA ALA A 3 18.37 23.89 11.83
C ALA A 3 19.38 24.97 12.24
N ARG A 4 19.56 26.00 11.40
CA ARG A 4 20.44 27.14 11.71
C ARG A 4 19.85 27.98 12.85
N VAL A 5 18.54 28.27 12.80
CA VAL A 5 17.83 29.00 13.86
C VAL A 5 17.95 28.26 15.19
N ARG A 6 17.72 26.94 15.22
CA ARG A 6 17.87 26.12 16.43
C ARG A 6 19.29 26.13 16.97
N SER A 7 20.29 26.06 16.10
CA SER A 7 21.70 26.15 16.50
C SER A 7 22.04 27.52 17.11
N THR A 8 21.55 28.61 16.52
CA THR A 8 21.74 29.97 17.06
C THR A 8 21.05 30.13 18.42
N VAL A 9 19.82 29.64 18.56
CA VAL A 9 19.07 29.68 19.84
C VAL A 9 19.78 28.87 20.93
N GLY A 10 20.27 27.67 20.60
CA GLY A 10 21.04 26.86 21.56
C GLY A 10 22.31 27.56 22.05
N ARG A 11 23.05 28.20 21.13
CA ARG A 11 24.24 28.99 21.48
C ARG A 11 23.91 30.21 22.33
N ALA A 12 22.84 30.94 21.98
CA ALA A 12 22.37 32.07 22.77
C ALA A 12 21.97 31.63 24.19
N ALA A 13 21.31 30.47 24.32
CA ALA A 13 20.97 29.90 25.61
C ALA A 13 22.21 29.51 26.43
N THR A 14 23.25 28.92 25.80
CA THR A 14 24.52 28.63 26.48
C THR A 14 25.22 29.90 26.98
N VAL A 15 25.24 30.96 26.17
CA VAL A 15 25.82 32.26 26.56
C VAL A 15 25.02 32.88 27.72
N ALA A 16 23.69 32.88 27.64
CA ALA A 16 22.84 33.39 28.71
C ALA A 16 23.04 32.61 30.02
N GLY A 17 23.13 31.28 29.96
CA GLY A 17 23.44 30.44 31.12
C GLY A 17 24.82 30.74 31.70
N ALA A 18 25.84 30.92 30.86
CA ALA A 18 27.19 31.29 31.30
C ALA A 18 27.22 32.67 31.99
N LEU A 19 26.46 33.64 31.48
CA LEU A 19 26.33 34.96 32.12
C LEU A 19 25.66 34.87 33.49
N VAL A 20 24.61 34.06 33.61
CA VAL A 20 23.92 33.84 34.90
C VAL A 20 24.82 33.15 35.91
N LEU A 21 25.55 32.10 35.51
CA LEU A 21 26.53 31.41 36.36
C LEU A 21 27.67 32.35 36.79
N THR A 22 28.25 33.09 35.84
CA THR A 22 29.32 34.05 36.14
C THR A 22 28.81 35.16 37.06
N GLY A 23 27.57 35.61 36.89
CA GLY A 23 26.93 36.58 37.77
C GLY A 23 26.64 36.04 39.18
N GLY A 24 26.45 34.74 39.32
CA GLY A 24 26.26 34.04 40.60
C GLY A 24 27.53 33.93 41.46
N LEU A 25 28.71 34.04 40.85
CA LEU A 25 29.99 34.02 41.55
C LEU A 25 30.09 35.16 42.58
N GLY A 26 29.86 34.81 43.85
CA GLY A 26 29.89 35.75 44.96
C GLY A 26 28.66 36.67 45.06
N ASN A 27 27.56 36.37 44.36
CA ASN A 27 26.33 37.16 44.44
C ASN A 27 25.07 36.29 44.39
N ASP A 28 24.38 36.21 45.53
CA ASP A 28 23.15 35.42 45.70
C ASP A 28 21.95 35.89 44.89
N VAL A 29 21.98 37.12 44.35
CA VAL A 29 20.86 37.71 43.59
C VAL A 29 20.51 36.87 42.35
N PHE A 30 21.49 36.15 41.78
CA PHE A 30 21.31 35.37 40.55
C PHE A 30 20.94 33.91 40.80
N THR A 31 21.14 33.38 42.00
CA THR A 31 21.02 31.94 42.28
C THR A 31 19.60 31.41 42.11
N ILE A 32 18.64 31.95 42.85
CA ILE A 32 17.24 31.46 42.82
C ILE A 32 16.57 31.81 41.49
N PRO A 33 16.63 33.05 40.98
CA PRO A 33 16.02 33.40 39.69
C PRO A 33 16.67 32.64 38.52
N GLY A 34 17.99 32.45 38.56
CA GLY A 34 18.74 31.72 37.54
C GLY A 34 18.40 30.23 37.52
N ALA A 35 18.32 29.57 38.68
CA ALA A 35 17.92 28.17 38.78
C ALA A 35 16.46 27.98 38.31
N ALA A 36 15.55 28.87 38.71
CA ALA A 36 14.16 28.84 38.24
C ALA A 36 14.07 29.05 36.71
N ALA A 37 14.83 29.99 36.16
CA ALA A 37 14.91 30.23 34.72
C ALA A 37 15.48 29.02 33.97
N ALA A 38 16.50 28.35 34.51
CA ALA A 38 17.07 27.14 33.92
C ALA A 38 16.05 26.01 33.86
N ILE A 39 15.31 25.76 34.96
CA ILE A 39 14.25 24.75 35.03
C ILE A 39 13.10 25.09 34.07
N ALA A 40 12.65 26.35 34.05
CA ALA A 40 11.60 26.79 33.15
C ALA A 40 12.02 26.65 31.68
N ALA A 41 13.25 27.02 31.34
CA ALA A 41 13.80 26.84 29.99
C ALA A 41 13.89 25.37 29.58
N ALA A 42 14.26 24.47 30.51
CA ALA A 42 14.25 23.04 30.27
C ALA A 42 12.84 22.53 29.96
N GLY A 43 11.87 22.90 30.81
CA GLY A 43 10.47 22.47 30.70
C GLY A 43 9.82 22.98 29.42
N VAL A 44 9.92 24.29 29.15
CA VAL A 44 9.38 24.90 27.91
C VAL A 44 10.11 24.36 26.69
N GLY A 45 11.43 24.26 26.74
CA GLY A 45 12.23 23.72 25.65
C GLY A 45 11.87 22.27 25.32
N LEU A 46 11.63 21.45 26.33
CA LEU A 46 11.22 20.05 26.14
C LEU A 46 9.78 19.97 25.61
N ALA A 47 8.85 20.71 26.21
CA ALA A 47 7.44 20.75 25.80
C ALA A 47 7.25 21.20 24.35
N THR A 48 8.12 22.09 23.87
CA THR A 48 8.10 22.61 22.49
C THR A 48 8.93 21.79 21.52
N ASN A 49 9.61 20.72 21.98
CA ASN A 49 10.43 19.85 21.13
C ASN A 49 9.77 18.47 20.93
N PRO A 50 8.84 18.34 19.96
CA PRO A 50 8.12 17.09 19.74
C PRO A 50 9.03 15.95 19.30
N LYS A 51 10.22 16.23 18.74
CA LYS A 51 11.17 15.19 18.32
C LYS A 51 11.68 14.37 19.50
N VAL A 52 12.04 15.04 20.59
CA VAL A 52 12.55 14.38 21.80
C VAL A 52 11.42 13.68 22.56
N LEU A 53 10.24 14.32 22.62
CA LEU A 53 9.09 13.75 23.33
C LEU A 53 8.47 12.53 22.63
N ARG A 54 8.50 12.50 21.30
CA ARG A 54 7.98 11.39 20.47
C ARG A 54 9.06 10.43 20.01
N ALA A 55 10.25 10.49 20.60
CA ALA A 55 11.30 9.53 20.34
C ALA A 55 10.84 8.11 20.73
N PRO A 56 11.39 7.07 20.09
CA PRO A 56 11.10 5.68 20.43
C PRO A 56 11.29 5.38 21.93
N GLU A 57 10.47 4.48 22.48
CA GLU A 57 10.46 4.24 23.94
C GLU A 57 11.81 3.79 24.49
N SER A 58 12.57 3.05 23.68
CA SER A 58 13.92 2.56 23.99
C SER A 58 14.93 3.68 24.23
N VAL A 59 14.79 4.82 23.55
CA VAL A 59 15.73 5.95 23.61
C VAL A 59 15.16 7.22 24.22
N ARG A 60 13.83 7.30 24.41
CA ARG A 60 13.11 8.51 24.82
C ARG A 60 13.67 9.11 26.10
N TRP A 61 13.87 8.29 27.12
CA TRP A 61 14.40 8.77 28.40
C TRP A 61 15.82 9.29 28.27
N THR A 62 16.68 8.60 27.52
CA THR A 62 18.05 9.04 27.25
C THR A 62 18.08 10.37 26.48
N ALA A 63 17.22 10.53 25.47
CA ALA A 63 17.10 11.76 24.72
C ALA A 63 16.59 12.93 25.60
N ILE A 64 15.59 12.69 26.45
CA ILE A 64 15.09 13.69 27.42
C ILE A 64 16.19 14.07 28.41
N SER A 65 16.90 13.11 28.97
CA SER A 65 18.00 13.35 29.92
C SER A 65 19.11 14.15 29.28
N LEU A 66 19.54 13.78 28.07
CA LEU A 66 20.58 14.50 27.34
C LEU A 66 20.14 15.94 27.01
N TYR A 67 18.87 16.13 26.64
CA TYR A 67 18.28 17.44 26.39
C TYR A 67 18.22 18.31 27.65
N ALA A 68 17.84 17.74 28.79
CA ALA A 68 17.68 18.46 30.06
C ALA A 68 19.00 18.68 30.83
N ALA A 69 20.04 17.89 30.54
CA ALA A 69 21.31 17.90 31.28
C ALA A 69 21.97 19.28 31.41
N PRO A 70 22.01 20.15 30.39
CA PRO A 70 22.58 21.50 30.54
C PRO A 70 21.80 22.32 31.55
N HIS A 71 20.47 22.27 31.51
CA HIS A 71 19.64 23.08 32.39
C HIS A 71 19.73 22.61 33.85
N ALA A 72 19.70 21.29 34.06
CA ALA A 72 19.90 20.70 35.37
C ALA A 72 21.31 21.00 35.90
N GLY A 73 22.34 20.90 35.05
CA GLY A 73 23.71 21.25 35.40
C GLY A 73 23.86 22.72 35.79
N CYS A 74 23.27 23.64 35.01
CA CYS A 74 23.26 25.07 35.32
C CYS A 74 22.59 25.35 36.68
N ALA A 75 21.41 24.79 36.93
CA ALA A 75 20.73 24.93 38.21
C ALA A 75 21.54 24.36 39.39
N ALA A 76 22.17 23.18 39.19
CA ALA A 76 23.00 22.55 40.21
C ALA A 76 24.25 23.38 40.52
N LEU A 77 24.88 23.98 39.51
CA LEU A 77 26.04 24.87 39.71
C LEU A 77 25.66 26.13 40.48
N LEU A 78 24.54 26.78 40.15
CA LEU A 78 24.05 27.95 40.90
C LEU A 78 23.78 27.61 42.38
N VAL A 79 23.15 26.45 42.65
CA VAL A 79 22.94 25.99 44.02
C VAL A 79 24.27 25.66 44.71
N GLY A 80 25.21 25.06 43.97
CA GLY A 80 26.55 24.73 44.46
C GLY A 80 27.37 25.96 44.82
N GLU A 81 27.29 27.03 44.02
CA GLU A 81 27.94 28.33 44.29
C GLU A 81 27.51 28.90 45.65
N ARG A 82 26.22 28.81 45.96
CA ARG A 82 25.65 29.26 47.25
C ARG A 82 26.14 28.45 48.46
N LEU A 83 26.40 27.16 48.27
CA LEU A 83 26.79 26.25 49.37
C LEU A 83 28.29 26.20 49.60
N ALA A 84 29.07 26.74 48.68
CA ALA A 84 30.52 26.69 48.74
C ALA A 84 31.08 27.66 49.80
N PRO A 85 32.24 27.35 50.39
CA PRO A 85 32.89 28.23 51.36
C PRO A 85 33.23 29.59 50.75
N GLU A 86 33.12 30.65 51.55
CA GLU A 86 33.59 31.98 51.16
C GLU A 86 35.13 32.01 51.11
N GLY A 87 35.69 32.56 50.03
CA GLY A 87 37.14 32.76 49.90
C GLY A 87 37.63 32.76 48.45
N HIS A 88 38.77 33.41 48.20
CA HIS A 88 39.33 33.59 46.86
C HIS A 88 39.61 32.26 46.13
N VAL A 89 40.10 31.24 46.85
CA VAL A 89 40.36 29.91 46.27
C VAL A 89 39.06 29.23 45.85
N SER A 90 37.99 29.36 46.64
CA SER A 90 36.66 28.81 46.33
C SER A 90 36.09 29.44 45.07
N VAL A 91 36.16 30.78 44.96
CA VAL A 91 35.70 31.51 43.77
C VAL A 91 36.47 31.11 42.51
N LEU A 92 37.80 30.91 42.60
CA LEU A 92 38.59 30.45 41.45
C LEU A 92 38.20 29.04 40.99
N VAL A 93 37.92 28.13 41.94
CA VAL A 93 37.45 26.78 41.62
C VAL A 93 36.07 26.82 40.99
N GLN A 94 35.14 27.61 41.52
CA GLN A 94 33.81 27.80 40.93
C GLN A 94 33.90 28.36 39.51
N ALA A 95 34.71 29.40 39.29
CA ALA A 95 34.92 29.99 37.98
C ALA A 95 35.49 28.96 36.97
N ALA A 96 36.41 28.09 37.40
CA ALA A 96 36.94 27.01 36.58
C ALA A 96 35.86 25.97 36.23
N VAL A 97 35.00 25.60 37.19
CA VAL A 97 33.88 24.68 36.95
C VAL A 97 32.85 25.29 35.99
N VAL A 98 32.51 26.57 36.15
CA VAL A 98 31.61 27.30 35.23
C VAL A 98 32.21 27.33 33.82
N ALA A 99 33.49 27.68 33.69
CA ALA A 99 34.18 27.70 32.40
C ALA A 99 34.20 26.31 31.74
N LEU A 100 34.46 25.25 32.51
CA LEU A 100 34.44 23.88 32.03
C LEU A 100 33.04 23.47 31.57
N TRP A 101 32.00 23.76 32.36
CA TRP A 101 30.61 23.45 32.03
C TRP A 101 30.15 24.21 30.77
N THR A 102 30.45 25.50 30.67
CA THR A 102 30.16 26.32 29.48
C THR A 102 30.90 25.80 28.25
N GLY A 103 32.19 25.48 28.37
CA GLY A 103 32.98 24.93 27.28
C GLY A 103 32.44 23.57 26.80
N ALA A 104 32.12 22.67 27.73
CA ALA A 104 31.57 21.36 27.43
C ALA A 104 30.20 21.45 26.76
N THR A 105 29.28 22.26 27.28
CA THR A 105 27.95 22.45 26.69
C THR A 105 28.01 23.12 25.32
N TRP A 106 28.93 24.07 25.13
CA TRP A 106 29.15 24.73 23.83
C TRP A 106 29.68 23.76 22.76
N MET A 107 30.62 22.89 23.13
CA MET A 107 31.23 21.90 22.24
C MET A 107 30.27 20.74 21.92
N LEU A 108 29.71 20.10 22.96
CA LEU A 108 28.89 18.89 22.82
C LEU A 108 27.52 19.16 22.20
N ARG A 109 26.97 20.37 22.40
CA ARG A 109 25.62 20.74 21.94
C ARG A 109 24.54 19.68 22.26
N PRO A 110 24.39 19.30 23.54
CA PRO A 110 23.54 18.20 23.98
C PRO A 110 22.09 18.23 23.44
N GLY A 111 21.50 19.41 23.26
CA GLY A 111 20.16 19.53 22.65
C GLY A 111 20.08 19.10 21.17
N LEU A 112 21.16 19.31 20.40
CA LEU A 112 21.26 18.78 19.03
C LEU A 112 21.53 17.29 19.05
N THR A 113 22.47 16.83 19.87
CA THR A 113 22.81 15.41 20.01
C THR A 113 21.60 14.58 20.43
N ALA A 114 20.75 15.09 21.34
CA ALA A 114 19.51 14.43 21.74
C ALA A 114 18.52 14.29 20.57
N CYS A 115 18.45 15.29 19.69
CA CYS A 115 17.60 15.23 18.50
C CYS A 115 18.15 14.25 17.47
N GLU A 116 19.46 14.27 17.24
CA GLU A 116 20.13 13.35 16.30
C GLU A 116 20.00 11.90 16.75
N PHE A 117 20.16 11.63 18.05
CA PHE A 117 19.97 10.32 18.64
C PHE A 117 18.52 9.81 18.49
N ALA A 118 17.53 10.70 18.70
CA ALA A 118 16.13 10.36 18.48
C ALA A 118 15.80 10.11 17.00
N ASP A 119 16.39 10.90 16.09
CA ASP A 119 16.20 10.73 14.64
C ASP A 119 16.82 9.40 14.16
N GLU A 120 18.00 9.02 14.66
CA GLU A 120 18.68 7.77 14.31
C GLU A 120 17.89 6.54 14.80
N ALA A 121 17.41 6.56 16.05
CA ALA A 121 16.60 5.48 16.59
C ALA A 121 15.28 5.31 15.83
N LEU A 122 14.62 6.41 15.45
CA LEU A 122 13.41 6.37 14.64
C LEU A 122 13.68 5.78 13.25
N ALA A 123 14.79 6.16 12.63
CA ALA A 123 15.19 5.61 11.33
C ALA A 123 15.44 4.09 11.40
N GLN A 124 16.03 3.62 12.50
CA GLN A 124 16.24 2.20 12.73
C GLN A 124 14.91 1.44 12.90
N GLU A 125 13.98 1.92 13.72
CA GLU A 125 12.67 1.27 13.87
C GLU A 125 11.89 1.22 12.56
N LEU A 126 11.94 2.28 11.75
CA LEU A 126 11.30 2.30 10.42
C LEU A 126 11.96 1.30 9.47
N ALA A 127 13.29 1.16 9.51
CA ALA A 127 14.00 0.19 8.70
C ALA A 127 13.69 -1.25 9.13
N GLU A 128 13.57 -1.52 10.42
CA GLU A 128 13.17 -2.82 10.96
C GLU A 128 11.71 -3.15 10.60
N ALA A 129 10.80 -2.18 10.71
CA ALA A 129 9.41 -2.34 10.30
C ALA A 129 9.27 -2.61 8.79
N ALA A 130 10.05 -1.91 7.95
CA ALA A 130 10.08 -2.16 6.51
C ALA A 130 10.57 -3.58 6.19
N LYS A 131 11.64 -4.04 6.84
CA LYS A 131 12.14 -5.42 6.69
C LYS A 131 11.12 -6.46 7.16
N ALA A 132 10.41 -6.19 8.25
CA ALA A 132 9.36 -7.07 8.74
C ALA A 132 8.18 -7.16 7.74
N ALA A 133 7.78 -6.04 7.15
CA ALA A 133 6.74 -6.00 6.12
C ALA A 133 7.17 -6.72 4.83
N GLU A 134 8.43 -6.58 4.41
CA GLU A 134 8.99 -7.34 3.29
C GLU A 134 9.05 -8.84 3.58
N ALA A 135 9.44 -9.23 4.79
CA ALA A 135 9.45 -10.62 5.22
C ALA A 135 8.04 -11.21 5.28
N GLU A 136 7.04 -10.44 5.72
CA GLU A 136 5.63 -10.84 5.73
C GLU A 136 5.09 -10.98 4.29
N ALA A 137 5.43 -10.06 3.39
CA ALA A 137 5.09 -10.16 1.97
C ALA A 137 5.75 -11.37 1.29
N ALA A 138 7.00 -11.70 1.64
CA ALA A 138 7.71 -12.87 1.14
C ALA A 138 7.22 -14.19 1.76
N ALA A 139 6.67 -14.13 2.98
CA ALA A 139 6.10 -15.27 3.70
C ALA A 139 4.65 -15.58 3.32
N VAL A 140 4.03 -14.80 2.41
CA VAL A 140 2.81 -15.24 1.70
C VAL A 140 3.20 -16.43 0.84
N VAL A 141 3.09 -17.62 1.43
CA VAL A 141 3.17 -18.90 0.75
C VAL A 141 2.18 -18.83 -0.41
N VAL A 142 2.69 -18.77 -1.64
CA VAL A 142 1.89 -18.95 -2.84
C VAL A 142 1.31 -20.35 -2.73
N VAL A 143 0.07 -20.44 -2.26
CA VAL A 143 -0.71 -21.68 -2.28
C VAL A 143 -0.72 -22.08 -3.75
N ALA A 144 -0.08 -23.19 -4.07
CA ALA A 144 -0.10 -23.72 -5.42
C ALA A 144 -1.58 -23.81 -5.85
N PRO A 145 -1.96 -23.25 -7.00
CA PRO A 145 -3.34 -23.23 -7.42
C PRO A 145 -3.88 -24.66 -7.50
N THR A 146 -4.94 -24.94 -6.74
CA THR A 146 -5.68 -26.18 -6.86
C THR A 146 -6.53 -26.09 -8.12
N TYR A 147 -6.37 -27.05 -9.03
CA TYR A 147 -7.12 -27.10 -10.29
C TYR A 147 -8.15 -28.24 -10.26
N ASP A 148 -9.35 -27.97 -10.76
CA ASP A 148 -10.45 -28.94 -10.77
C ASP A 148 -10.28 -30.04 -11.83
N SER A 149 -9.47 -29.82 -12.86
CA SER A 149 -9.20 -30.78 -13.93
C SER A 149 -7.81 -30.59 -14.54
N GLU A 150 -7.31 -31.59 -15.29
CA GLU A 150 -6.04 -31.48 -16.01
C GLU A 150 -6.08 -30.38 -17.08
N ALA A 151 -7.23 -30.19 -17.74
CA ALA A 151 -7.44 -29.10 -18.69
C ALA A 151 -7.41 -27.74 -17.99
N ALA A 152 -7.99 -27.63 -16.79
CA ALA A 152 -7.94 -26.39 -16.00
C ALA A 152 -6.53 -26.08 -15.51
N ARG A 153 -5.76 -27.10 -15.13
CA ARG A 153 -4.32 -26.97 -14.82
C ARG A 153 -3.54 -26.48 -16.03
N TRP A 154 -3.72 -27.12 -17.19
CA TRP A 154 -3.04 -26.73 -18.42
C TRP A 154 -3.37 -25.27 -18.80
N TRP A 155 -4.64 -24.87 -18.72
CA TRP A 155 -5.04 -23.49 -18.95
C TRP A 155 -4.39 -22.52 -17.96
N GLY A 156 -4.45 -22.87 -16.67
CA GLY A 156 -3.89 -22.10 -15.57
C GLY A 156 -2.39 -21.85 -15.69
N GLU A 157 -1.64 -22.89 -16.04
CA GLU A 157 -0.17 -22.86 -16.11
C GLU A 157 0.36 -22.27 -17.42
N LYS A 158 -0.38 -22.41 -18.54
CA LYS A 158 0.09 -21.95 -19.87
C LYS A 158 -0.43 -20.58 -20.26
N PHE A 159 -1.69 -20.26 -19.94
CA PHE A 159 -2.37 -19.07 -20.46
C PHE A 159 -2.73 -18.06 -19.38
N ALA A 160 -3.12 -18.51 -18.19
CA ALA A 160 -3.64 -17.65 -17.12
C ALA A 160 -2.58 -17.09 -16.15
N VAL A 161 -1.30 -17.36 -16.41
CA VAL A 161 -0.17 -16.81 -15.65
C VAL A 161 -0.06 -15.29 -15.78
N GLU A 162 0.58 -14.65 -14.81
CA GLU A 162 0.86 -13.21 -14.85
C GLU A 162 1.73 -12.86 -16.08
N GLY A 163 1.27 -11.93 -16.92
CA GLY A 163 1.89 -11.61 -18.22
C GLY A 163 1.56 -12.58 -19.37
N GLY A 164 0.73 -13.59 -19.10
CA GLY A 164 0.23 -14.58 -20.07
C GLY A 164 -0.79 -14.01 -21.06
N ILE A 165 -1.46 -14.91 -21.79
CA ILE A 165 -2.41 -14.56 -22.86
C ILE A 165 -3.79 -14.21 -22.30
N ALA A 166 -4.15 -14.80 -21.15
CA ALA A 166 -5.43 -14.61 -20.48
C ALA A 166 -5.25 -14.52 -18.95
N PRO A 167 -4.48 -13.53 -18.44
CA PRO A 167 -4.13 -13.46 -17.01
C PRO A 167 -5.37 -13.34 -16.12
N GLY A 168 -5.38 -14.03 -14.99
CA GLY A 168 -6.49 -13.97 -14.02
C GLY A 168 -7.78 -14.67 -14.50
N THR A 169 -7.68 -15.55 -15.49
CA THR A 169 -8.79 -16.40 -15.95
C THR A 169 -8.71 -17.82 -15.41
N VAL A 170 -9.85 -18.50 -15.33
CA VAL A 170 -9.95 -19.91 -14.93
C VAL A 170 -10.78 -20.67 -15.96
N LEU A 171 -10.40 -21.91 -16.27
CA LEU A 171 -11.23 -22.79 -17.08
C LEU A 171 -12.29 -23.43 -16.18
N LEU A 172 -13.56 -23.15 -16.47
CA LEU A 172 -14.69 -23.68 -15.71
C LEU A 172 -15.18 -25.01 -16.28
N ASP A 173 -15.20 -25.13 -17.60
CA ASP A 173 -15.68 -26.31 -18.31
C ASP A 173 -15.07 -26.41 -19.70
N HIS A 174 -15.04 -27.62 -20.25
CA HIS A 174 -14.60 -27.87 -21.62
C HIS A 174 -15.42 -29.00 -22.23
N GLN A 175 -15.76 -28.84 -23.51
CA GLN A 175 -16.46 -29.86 -24.28
C GLN A 175 -15.83 -29.99 -25.65
N GLN A 176 -15.50 -31.20 -26.04
CA GLN A 176 -15.14 -31.51 -27.43
C GLN A 176 -16.43 -31.61 -28.24
N VAL A 177 -16.60 -30.70 -29.19
CA VAL A 177 -17.79 -30.62 -30.06
C VAL A 177 -17.61 -31.49 -31.30
N SER A 178 -16.39 -31.53 -31.84
CA SER A 178 -15.98 -32.44 -32.92
C SER A 178 -14.50 -32.79 -32.79
N GLU A 179 -13.98 -33.67 -33.66
CA GLU A 179 -12.54 -33.96 -33.71
C GLU A 179 -11.68 -32.71 -33.95
N GLN A 180 -12.26 -31.67 -34.58
CA GLN A 180 -11.58 -30.43 -34.95
C GLN A 180 -12.13 -29.20 -34.21
N CYS A 181 -12.99 -29.38 -33.19
CA CYS A 181 -13.63 -28.28 -32.48
C CYS A 181 -13.74 -28.54 -30.98
N VAL A 182 -13.21 -27.62 -30.18
CA VAL A 182 -13.32 -27.63 -28.72
C VAL A 182 -13.92 -26.32 -28.24
N ALA A 183 -14.94 -26.42 -27.39
CA ALA A 183 -15.54 -25.29 -26.70
C ALA A 183 -15.07 -25.25 -25.25
N LEU A 184 -14.65 -24.08 -24.80
CA LEU A 184 -14.12 -23.81 -23.47
C LEU A 184 -14.95 -22.72 -22.81
N ILE A 185 -15.33 -22.92 -21.54
CA ILE A 185 -15.99 -21.90 -20.74
C ILE A 185 -14.95 -21.29 -19.81
N ILE A 186 -14.62 -20.02 -20.05
CA ILE A 186 -13.60 -19.28 -19.29
C ILE A 186 -14.29 -18.32 -18.31
N GLY A 187 -13.89 -18.38 -17.05
CA GLY A 187 -14.33 -17.47 -15.99
C GLY A 187 -13.22 -16.53 -15.54
N THR A 188 -13.59 -15.47 -14.81
CA THR A 188 -12.64 -14.67 -14.04
C THR A 188 -12.30 -15.37 -12.70
N GLN A 189 -11.05 -15.24 -12.25
CA GLN A 189 -10.64 -15.71 -10.94
C GLN A 189 -11.22 -14.85 -9.81
N GLN A 190 -11.49 -13.56 -10.06
CA GLN A 190 -12.04 -12.63 -9.08
C GLN A 190 -13.55 -12.45 -9.26
N ARG A 191 -14.32 -12.86 -8.24
CA ARG A 191 -15.79 -12.77 -8.26
C ARG A 191 -16.23 -11.32 -8.46
N GLY A 192 -17.12 -11.10 -9.43
CA GLY A 192 -17.70 -9.78 -9.73
C GLY A 192 -16.92 -8.94 -10.74
N GLN A 193 -15.79 -9.43 -11.25
CA GLN A 193 -15.07 -8.78 -12.35
C GLN A 193 -15.49 -9.36 -13.70
N ALA A 194 -15.27 -8.59 -14.77
CA ALA A 194 -15.39 -9.10 -16.12
C ALA A 194 -14.19 -10.01 -16.44
N VAL A 195 -14.36 -10.96 -17.35
CA VAL A 195 -13.23 -11.70 -17.92
C VAL A 195 -12.32 -10.70 -18.64
N PRO A 196 -11.01 -10.64 -18.31
CA PRO A 196 -10.04 -9.82 -19.02
C PRO A 196 -10.02 -10.12 -20.52
N ASP A 197 -9.62 -9.15 -21.34
CA ASP A 197 -9.57 -9.34 -22.78
C ASP A 197 -8.51 -10.41 -23.14
N ILE A 198 -8.92 -11.39 -23.95
CA ILE A 198 -8.09 -12.53 -24.33
C ILE A 198 -7.60 -12.28 -25.75
N SER A 199 -6.28 -12.15 -25.92
CA SER A 199 -5.69 -11.81 -27.20
C SER A 199 -5.78 -12.97 -28.21
N LYS A 200 -6.69 -12.85 -29.20
CA LYS A 200 -6.81 -13.80 -30.31
C LYS A 200 -5.49 -14.04 -31.07
N PRO A 201 -4.69 -13.01 -31.43
CA PRO A 201 -3.42 -13.23 -32.12
C PRO A 201 -2.40 -14.02 -31.29
N ARG A 202 -2.34 -13.76 -29.98
CA ARG A 202 -1.42 -14.51 -29.10
C ARG A 202 -1.90 -15.95 -28.86
N LEU A 203 -3.21 -16.19 -28.80
CA LEU A 203 -3.78 -17.53 -28.78
C LEU A 203 -3.47 -18.31 -30.06
N SER A 204 -3.66 -17.68 -31.22
CA SER A 204 -3.33 -18.23 -32.53
C SER A 204 -1.87 -18.69 -32.60
N ALA A 205 -0.95 -17.82 -32.19
CA ALA A 205 0.48 -18.13 -32.14
C ALA A 205 0.84 -19.25 -31.15
N ALA A 206 0.09 -19.39 -30.04
CA ALA A 206 0.37 -20.39 -29.01
C ALA A 206 -0.20 -21.78 -29.34
N LEU A 207 -1.32 -21.84 -30.07
CA LEU A 207 -2.02 -23.07 -30.41
C LEU A 207 -1.76 -23.55 -31.84
N ASP A 208 -1.05 -22.76 -32.64
CA ASP A 208 -0.83 -22.99 -34.08
C ASP A 208 -2.17 -23.16 -34.83
N LEU A 209 -3.12 -22.27 -34.52
CA LEU A 209 -4.47 -22.23 -35.12
C LEU A 209 -4.68 -20.89 -35.82
N PRO A 210 -5.29 -20.85 -37.03
CA PRO A 210 -5.67 -19.59 -37.68
C PRO A 210 -6.61 -18.75 -36.81
N GLU A 211 -6.48 -17.43 -36.84
CA GLU A 211 -7.31 -16.52 -36.03
C GLU A 211 -8.80 -16.64 -36.38
N GLU A 212 -9.13 -17.00 -37.62
CA GLU A 212 -10.49 -17.24 -38.10
C GLU A 212 -11.15 -18.45 -37.43
N GLN A 213 -10.35 -19.36 -36.88
CA GLN A 213 -10.82 -20.55 -36.15
C GLN A 213 -10.87 -20.32 -34.63
N ILE A 214 -10.66 -19.09 -34.16
CA ILE A 214 -10.72 -18.73 -32.75
C ILE A 214 -11.86 -17.74 -32.54
N ASP A 215 -12.94 -18.21 -31.91
CA ASP A 215 -14.08 -17.38 -31.57
C ASP A 215 -14.16 -17.14 -30.05
N ILE A 216 -14.39 -15.88 -29.66
CA ILE A 216 -14.47 -15.45 -28.26
C ILE A 216 -15.77 -14.67 -28.10
N GLY A 217 -16.74 -15.32 -27.46
CA GLY A 217 -18.11 -14.83 -27.37
C GLY A 217 -18.65 -14.74 -25.95
N PRO A 218 -19.79 -14.08 -25.76
CA PRO A 218 -20.57 -14.20 -24.53
C PRO A 218 -21.19 -15.59 -24.41
N VAL A 219 -21.38 -16.07 -23.19
CA VAL A 219 -22.20 -17.27 -22.92
C VAL A 219 -23.65 -16.82 -22.70
N PRO A 220 -24.65 -17.33 -23.45
CA PRO A 220 -26.06 -17.00 -23.24
C PRO A 220 -26.50 -17.22 -21.79
N GLY A 221 -27.21 -16.24 -21.20
CA GLY A 221 -27.71 -16.33 -19.82
C GLY A 221 -26.65 -16.13 -18.73
N ARG A 222 -25.40 -15.77 -19.07
CA ARG A 222 -24.33 -15.47 -18.11
C ARG A 222 -23.83 -14.03 -18.25
N GLY A 223 -23.39 -13.46 -17.14
CA GLY A 223 -22.79 -12.12 -17.12
C GLY A 223 -21.36 -12.08 -17.68
N ALA A 224 -20.79 -10.88 -17.80
CA ALA A 224 -19.45 -10.64 -18.37
C ALA A 224 -18.28 -11.30 -17.61
N GLY A 225 -18.54 -11.91 -16.45
CA GLY A 225 -17.58 -12.74 -15.71
C GLY A 225 -17.37 -14.14 -16.31
N VAL A 226 -18.06 -14.48 -17.40
CA VAL A 226 -17.87 -15.73 -18.15
C VAL A 226 -17.83 -15.45 -19.66
N ARG A 227 -16.93 -16.13 -20.37
CA ARG A 227 -16.80 -16.07 -21.83
C ARG A 227 -16.73 -17.48 -22.41
N LEU A 228 -17.24 -17.63 -23.63
CA LEU A 228 -17.10 -18.84 -24.44
C LEU A 228 -15.90 -18.65 -25.36
N LEU A 229 -14.96 -19.58 -25.33
CA LEU A 229 -13.86 -19.67 -26.27
C LEU A 229 -14.06 -20.93 -27.12
N VAL A 230 -14.24 -20.77 -28.42
CA VAL A 230 -14.36 -21.88 -29.38
C VAL A 230 -13.07 -21.93 -30.19
N LEU A 231 -12.46 -23.11 -30.21
CA LEU A 231 -11.22 -23.38 -30.93
C LEU A 231 -11.50 -24.40 -32.05
N GLY A 232 -11.17 -24.03 -33.29
CA GLY A 232 -11.25 -24.89 -34.47
C GLY A 232 -12.49 -24.64 -35.34
N GLN A 233 -12.70 -25.53 -36.32
CA GLN A 233 -13.82 -25.38 -37.26
C GLN A 233 -15.12 -25.82 -36.59
N ARG A 234 -16.03 -24.87 -36.35
CA ARG A 234 -17.38 -25.19 -35.90
C ARG A 234 -18.00 -26.14 -36.95
N PRO A 235 -18.61 -27.26 -36.55
CA PRO A 235 -19.39 -28.06 -37.48
C PRO A 235 -20.44 -27.12 -38.09
N VAL A 236 -20.35 -26.94 -39.41
CA VAL A 236 -21.43 -26.35 -40.17
C VAL A 236 -22.59 -27.30 -39.89
N ALA A 237 -23.62 -26.83 -39.19
CA ALA A 237 -24.89 -27.54 -39.20
C ALA A 237 -25.17 -27.72 -40.68
N GLU A 238 -25.15 -28.97 -41.17
CA GLU A 238 -25.65 -29.27 -42.49
C GLU A 238 -27.00 -28.58 -42.53
N THR A 239 -27.06 -27.48 -43.29
CA THR A 239 -28.29 -26.76 -43.56
C THR A 239 -29.25 -27.86 -43.95
N GLU A 240 -30.29 -28.06 -43.12
CA GLU A 240 -31.40 -28.94 -43.41
C GLU A 240 -31.88 -28.54 -44.81
N THR A 241 -31.34 -29.28 -45.78
CA THR A 241 -31.75 -29.26 -47.17
C THR A 241 -32.62 -30.51 -47.32
N GLU A 242 -33.53 -30.69 -46.37
CA GLU A 242 -34.77 -31.38 -46.61
C GLU A 242 -35.85 -30.30 -46.74
N PRO A 243 -36.72 -30.38 -47.75
CA PRO A 243 -37.76 -29.39 -47.94
C PRO A 243 -38.66 -29.36 -46.71
N VAL A 244 -39.01 -28.14 -46.30
CA VAL A 244 -39.99 -27.77 -45.28
C VAL A 244 -41.38 -28.29 -45.69
N ASP A 245 -41.60 -29.59 -45.59
CA ASP A 245 -42.92 -30.23 -45.71
C ASP A 245 -43.29 -30.98 -44.42
N SER A 246 -42.33 -31.51 -43.64
CA SER A 246 -42.65 -32.35 -42.47
C SER A 246 -43.23 -31.60 -41.29
N ASP A 247 -42.79 -30.36 -41.05
CA ASP A 247 -43.28 -29.57 -39.90
C ASP A 247 -44.70 -29.07 -40.16
N ALA A 248 -45.01 -28.64 -41.39
CA ALA A 248 -46.35 -28.20 -41.76
C ALA A 248 -47.37 -29.36 -41.67
N GLU A 249 -46.99 -30.56 -42.13
CA GLU A 249 -47.81 -31.77 -42.01
C GLU A 249 -48.00 -32.21 -40.55
N MET A 250 -46.96 -32.16 -39.73
CA MET A 250 -47.03 -32.47 -38.30
C MET A 250 -47.91 -31.49 -37.53
N TRP A 251 -47.81 -30.19 -37.83
CA TRP A 251 -48.67 -29.18 -37.23
C TRP A 251 -50.12 -29.26 -37.73
N ALA A 252 -50.35 -29.68 -38.97
CA ALA A 252 -51.68 -29.95 -39.50
C ALA A 252 -52.35 -31.15 -38.80
N GLU A 253 -51.62 -32.24 -38.56
CA GLU A 253 -52.12 -33.42 -37.85
C GLU A 253 -52.44 -33.12 -36.37
N ILE A 254 -51.60 -32.30 -35.73
CA ILE A 254 -51.85 -31.79 -34.36
C ILE A 254 -53.07 -30.86 -34.34
N ALA A 255 -53.24 -29.99 -35.33
CA ALA A 255 -54.38 -29.08 -35.43
C ALA A 255 -55.70 -29.83 -35.66
N GLU A 256 -55.72 -30.84 -36.54
CA GLU A 256 -56.89 -31.68 -36.82
C GLU A 256 -57.34 -32.48 -35.59
N THR A 257 -56.37 -32.95 -34.79
CA THR A 257 -56.64 -33.73 -33.57
C THR A 257 -57.05 -32.86 -32.38
N ALA A 258 -56.44 -31.69 -32.22
CA ALA A 258 -56.65 -30.83 -31.05
C ALA A 258 -57.78 -29.79 -31.23
N MET A 259 -58.09 -29.37 -32.47
CA MET A 259 -59.03 -28.29 -32.77
C MET A 259 -59.82 -28.53 -34.07
N PRO A 260 -60.78 -29.48 -34.09
CA PRO A 260 -61.55 -29.76 -35.31
C PRO A 260 -62.36 -28.53 -35.75
N GLY A 261 -62.09 -28.05 -36.97
CA GLY A 261 -62.82 -26.95 -37.62
C GLY A 261 -62.06 -25.62 -37.78
N VAL A 262 -60.74 -25.59 -37.50
CA VAL A 262 -59.92 -24.38 -37.65
C VAL A 262 -58.94 -24.52 -38.82
N GLU A 263 -59.03 -23.59 -39.78
CA GLU A 263 -58.14 -23.50 -40.94
C GLU A 263 -57.03 -22.47 -40.63
N LEU A 264 -55.76 -22.90 -40.73
CA LEU A 264 -54.61 -22.03 -40.50
C LEU A 264 -54.30 -21.24 -41.78
N VAL A 265 -54.40 -19.91 -41.71
CA VAL A 265 -54.03 -19.03 -42.83
C VAL A 265 -52.72 -18.32 -42.49
N GLU A 266 -51.69 -18.57 -43.29
CA GLU A 266 -50.43 -17.86 -43.24
C GLU A 266 -50.60 -16.43 -43.75
N SER A 267 -50.19 -15.43 -42.96
CA SER A 267 -50.21 -14.02 -43.40
C SER A 267 -48.80 -13.46 -43.47
N ASN A 268 -48.35 -13.18 -44.69
CA ASN A 268 -47.11 -12.44 -44.92
C ASN A 268 -47.31 -10.96 -44.53
N THR A 269 -46.59 -10.50 -43.51
CA THR A 269 -46.59 -9.10 -43.11
C THR A 269 -45.69 -8.31 -44.08
N TYR A 270 -46.30 -7.45 -44.90
CA TYR A 270 -45.61 -6.58 -45.87
C TYR A 270 -44.68 -5.56 -45.17
N GLU A 271 -43.46 -5.38 -45.71
CA GLU A 271 -42.55 -4.28 -45.37
C GLU A 271 -43.10 -2.93 -45.87
N MET A 272 -43.00 -1.88 -45.05
CA MET A 272 -43.33 -0.50 -45.47
C MET A 272 -42.25 0.07 -46.39
N PRO A 273 -42.59 0.58 -47.59
CA PRO A 273 -41.66 1.33 -48.42
C PRO A 273 -41.37 2.68 -47.78
N LYS A 274 -40.07 2.98 -47.66
CA LYS A 274 -39.52 4.22 -47.15
C LYS A 274 -39.81 5.35 -48.15
N GLU A 275 -40.89 6.10 -47.93
CA GLU A 275 -41.12 7.32 -48.71
C GLU A 275 -40.15 8.44 -48.30
N LEU A 276 -39.70 9.14 -49.33
CA LEU A 276 -38.73 10.23 -49.35
C LEU A 276 -39.11 11.39 -48.42
N THR A 277 -38.19 11.80 -47.55
CA THR A 277 -37.94 13.22 -47.20
C THR A 277 -36.46 13.46 -47.03
#